data_AF-A0AA92BIR3-F1
#
_entry.id   AF-A0AA92BIR3-F1
#
_cell.length_a   1.000
_cell.length_b   1.000
_cell.length_c   1.000
_cell.angle_alpha   90.00
_cell.angle_beta   90.00
_cell.angle_gamma   90.00
#
_symmetry.space_group_name_H-M   'P 1'
#
loop_
_entity.id
_entity.type
_entity.pdbx_description
1 polymer ?
#
loop_
_entity_poly.entity_id
_entity_poly.type
_entity_poly.pdbx_seq_one_letter_code
_entity_poly.pdbx_strand_id
1 'polypeptide(L)'
;MATKYDIHGRGNDEGDRVIGLDLEIVPGKSIGGICLGDNADDIVWNILDEFDVQAFDFDNFGMKYTCYRIDGGAISFSANEAGNIVSLCCEPPYTGRFDKRFYPGITAGEIKARSKRQELVGGYLVLDRNYLAYYAMPDEIDDFDRFSDLDDDVVFNELYVGNLA
;
A
#
# COMPACT_ATOMS: atom_id res chain seq x y z
N MET A 1 3.35 7.70 -23.31
CA MET A 1 4.73 8.19 -23.44
C MET A 1 5.20 8.47 -22.03
N ALA A 2 6.16 7.70 -21.51
CA ALA A 2 6.71 7.93 -20.17
C ALA A 2 7.68 9.11 -20.23
N THR A 3 7.44 10.13 -19.40
CA THR A 3 8.29 11.31 -19.31
C THR A 3 9.49 10.96 -18.43
N LYS A 4 10.71 11.07 -18.97
CA LYS A 4 11.95 11.03 -18.17
C LYS A 4 12.14 12.39 -17.51
N TYR A 5 12.22 12.42 -16.18
CA TYR A 5 12.53 13.63 -15.42
C TYR A 5 14.05 13.82 -15.36
N ASP A 6 14.50 15.07 -15.55
CA ASP A 6 15.90 15.49 -15.50
C ASP A 6 16.24 16.00 -14.08
N ILE A 7 17.44 15.67 -13.59
CA ILE A 7 17.71 15.49 -12.16
C ILE A 7 18.84 16.40 -11.70
N HIS A 8 18.58 17.29 -10.76
CA HIS A 8 19.62 18.09 -10.09
C HIS A 8 19.67 17.80 -8.59
N GLY A 9 20.90 17.57 -8.13
CA GLY A 9 21.22 16.87 -6.89
C GLY A 9 20.93 17.62 -5.59
N ARG A 10 20.74 16.82 -4.55
CA ARG A 10 20.94 17.20 -3.14
C ARG A 10 21.85 16.17 -2.47
N GLY A 11 22.69 16.67 -1.56
CA GLY A 11 23.75 15.91 -0.92
C GLY A 11 23.25 14.95 0.18
N ASN A 12 23.99 13.86 0.31
CA ASN A 12 23.88 12.81 1.33
C ASN A 12 23.96 13.40 2.74
N ASP A 13 22.84 13.48 3.47
CA ASP A 13 22.88 13.67 4.94
C ASP A 13 21.65 13.09 5.68
N GLU A 14 20.86 12.23 5.03
CA GLU A 14 19.89 11.37 5.72
C GLU A 14 20.39 9.93 5.64
N GLY A 15 20.64 9.29 6.78
CA GLY A 15 21.20 7.94 6.82
C GLY A 15 20.40 6.97 5.94
N ASP A 16 21.10 6.07 5.23
CA ASP A 16 20.54 5.16 4.23
C ASP A 16 19.16 4.64 4.65
N ARG A 17 18.13 5.15 3.98
CA ARG A 17 16.75 4.76 4.23
C ARG A 17 16.55 3.38 3.61
N VAL A 18 16.50 2.36 4.46
CA VAL A 18 16.30 0.98 3.99
C VAL A 18 14.87 0.82 3.50
N ILE A 19 14.72 0.54 2.21
CA ILE A 19 13.46 0.16 1.57
C ILE A 19 13.54 -1.31 1.19
N GLY A 20 12.49 -2.07 1.45
CA GLY A 20 12.51 -3.51 1.26
C GLY A 20 11.12 -4.14 1.15
N LEU A 21 11.03 -5.20 0.36
CA LEU A 21 9.77 -5.90 0.08
C LEU A 21 9.35 -6.89 1.18
N ASP A 22 10.10 -6.97 2.27
CA ASP A 22 9.88 -7.88 3.40
C ASP A 22 9.75 -7.16 4.75
N LEU A 23 9.88 -5.83 4.75
CA LEU A 23 9.83 -5.03 5.98
C LEU A 23 8.43 -5.03 6.60
N GLU A 24 8.36 -4.80 7.91
CA GLU A 24 7.08 -4.77 8.61
C GLU A 24 6.17 -3.65 8.09
N ILE A 25 4.89 -3.97 7.92
CA ILE A 25 3.85 -2.98 7.65
C ILE A 25 3.49 -2.34 8.97
N VAL A 26 3.61 -1.02 9.05
CA VAL A 26 3.28 -0.24 10.27
C VAL A 26 1.96 0.49 10.01
N PRO A 27 0.85 0.06 10.65
CA PRO A 27 -0.46 0.66 10.43
C PRO A 27 -0.44 2.18 10.64
N GLY A 28 -1.06 2.90 9.71
CA GLY A 28 -1.17 4.37 9.72
C GLY A 28 0.15 5.10 9.51
N LYS A 29 1.21 4.38 9.12
CA LYS A 29 2.55 4.96 8.99
C LYS A 29 3.27 4.54 7.72
N SER A 30 3.59 3.25 7.54
CA SER A 30 4.54 2.83 6.50
C SER A 30 4.33 1.44 5.93
N ILE A 31 4.77 1.28 4.68
CA ILE A 31 4.94 0.01 3.96
C ILE A 31 6.36 0.01 3.38
N GLY A 32 7.11 -1.07 3.58
CA GLY A 32 8.44 -1.22 2.99
C GLY A 32 9.45 -0.15 3.35
N GLY A 33 9.28 0.55 4.49
CA GLY A 33 10.13 1.68 4.90
C GLY A 33 9.71 3.05 4.35
N ILE A 34 8.74 3.10 3.43
CA ILE A 34 8.14 4.32 2.87
C ILE A 34 7.00 4.77 3.78
N CYS A 35 7.01 6.02 4.23
CA CYS A 35 6.06 6.58 5.17
C CYS A 35 5.04 7.51 4.49
N LEU A 36 3.83 7.56 5.05
CA LEU A 36 2.88 8.64 4.78
C LEU A 36 3.52 9.98 5.17
N GLY A 37 3.39 10.97 4.30
CA GLY A 37 3.94 12.31 4.46
C GLY A 37 5.37 12.49 3.95
N ASP A 38 6.07 11.43 3.54
CA ASP A 38 7.36 11.56 2.85
C ASP A 38 7.21 12.33 1.53
N ASN A 39 8.30 12.92 1.07
CA ASN A 39 8.38 13.44 -0.29
C ASN A 39 8.63 12.29 -1.28
N ALA A 40 7.79 12.20 -2.31
CA ALA A 40 7.85 11.14 -3.32
C ALA A 40 9.14 11.17 -4.14
N ASP A 41 9.62 12.35 -4.54
CA ASP A 41 10.82 12.47 -5.37
C ASP A 41 12.03 11.95 -4.59
N ASP A 42 12.16 12.33 -3.32
CA ASP A 42 13.25 11.85 -2.45
C ASP A 42 13.23 10.31 -2.30
N ILE A 43 12.05 9.71 -2.16
CA ILE A 43 11.91 8.25 -2.11
C ILE A 43 12.34 7.61 -3.41
N VAL A 44 11.82 8.10 -4.54
CA VAL A 44 12.13 7.56 -5.87
C VAL A 44 13.63 7.69 -6.14
N TRP A 45 14.25 8.83 -5.85
CA TRP A 45 15.69 9.02 -6.03
C TRP A 45 16.54 7.97 -5.32
N ASN A 46 16.13 7.54 -4.13
CA ASN A 46 16.88 6.60 -3.32
C ASN A 46 16.74 5.13 -3.78
N ILE A 47 15.73 4.78 -4.59
CA ILE A 47 15.42 3.39 -4.93
C ILE A 47 15.55 3.04 -6.42
N LEU A 48 15.76 4.04 -7.28
CA LEU A 48 15.79 3.86 -8.74
C LEU A 48 16.89 2.92 -9.25
N ASP A 49 17.99 2.74 -8.49
CA ASP A 49 19.07 1.82 -8.86
C ASP A 49 18.79 0.36 -8.45
N GLU A 50 17.83 0.13 -7.54
CA GLU A 50 17.53 -1.17 -6.94
C GLU A 50 16.20 -1.76 -7.41
N PHE A 51 15.22 -0.91 -7.76
CA PHE A 51 13.84 -1.31 -8.04
C PHE A 51 13.33 -0.76 -9.37
N ASP A 52 12.40 -1.48 -10.02
CA ASP A 52 11.64 -0.93 -11.15
C ASP A 52 10.57 0.03 -10.63
N VAL A 53 10.58 1.28 -11.09
CA VAL A 53 9.62 2.30 -10.68
C VAL A 53 8.84 2.81 -11.88
N GLN A 54 7.52 2.65 -11.83
CA GLN A 54 6.58 3.16 -12.83
C GLN A 54 5.73 4.26 -12.20
N ALA A 55 5.52 5.36 -12.92
CA ALA A 55 4.70 6.48 -12.46
C ALA A 55 3.61 6.83 -13.47
N PHE A 56 2.43 7.19 -12.98
CA PHE A 56 1.33 7.73 -13.79
C PHE A 56 0.51 8.74 -13.00
N ASP A 57 0.07 9.79 -13.70
CA ASP A 57 -0.78 10.83 -13.13
C ASP A 57 -2.25 10.45 -13.24
N PHE A 58 -3.03 10.84 -12.24
CA PHE A 58 -4.48 10.70 -12.25
C PHE A 58 -5.16 11.86 -11.52
N ASP A 59 -6.40 12.12 -11.90
CA ASP A 59 -7.27 13.10 -11.24
C ASP A 59 -8.29 12.37 -10.37
N ASN A 60 -8.48 12.83 -9.14
CA ASN A 60 -9.54 12.37 -8.26
C ASN A 60 -10.26 13.57 -7.63
N PHE A 61 -11.55 13.73 -7.95
CA PHE A 61 -12.37 14.89 -7.55
C PHE A 61 -11.74 16.26 -7.86
N GLY A 62 -11.03 16.36 -8.99
CA GLY A 62 -10.37 17.61 -9.42
C GLY A 62 -9.05 17.91 -8.72
N MET A 63 -8.55 16.98 -7.90
CA MET A 63 -7.18 17.03 -7.35
C MET A 63 -6.30 16.07 -8.15
N LYS A 64 -5.09 16.50 -8.47
CA LYS A 64 -4.10 15.68 -9.16
C LYS A 64 -3.23 14.91 -8.19
N TYR A 65 -2.91 13.69 -8.59
CA TYR A 65 -2.02 12.81 -7.89
C TYR A 65 -1.10 12.11 -8.89
N THR A 66 0.07 11.73 -8.42
CA THR A 66 0.96 10.81 -9.14
C THR A 66 1.03 9.51 -8.35
N CYS A 67 0.68 8.40 -8.99
CA CYS A 67 0.85 7.07 -8.44
C CYS A 67 2.20 6.52 -8.88
N TYR A 68 2.94 5.95 -7.95
CA TYR A 68 4.19 5.24 -8.16
C TYR A 68 3.98 3.77 -7.83
N ARG A 69 4.38 2.88 -8.73
CA ARG A 69 4.41 1.43 -8.54
C ARG A 69 5.84 0.94 -8.56
N ILE A 70 6.26 0.30 -7.49
CA ILE A 70 7.58 -0.31 -7.32
C ILE A 70 7.44 -1.81 -7.58
N ASP A 71 8.30 -2.36 -8.43
CA ASP A 71 8.36 -3.79 -8.80
C ASP A 71 6.98 -4.36 -9.17
N GLY A 72 6.33 -3.70 -10.13
CA GLY A 72 5.03 -4.13 -10.63
C GLY A 72 3.87 -3.94 -9.65
N GLY A 73 4.09 -3.24 -8.53
CA GLY A 73 3.06 -2.89 -7.55
C GLY A 73 3.30 -3.49 -6.16
N ALA A 74 4.34 -4.31 -5.98
CA ALA A 74 4.76 -4.87 -4.69
C ALA A 74 4.66 -3.83 -3.56
N ILE A 75 5.13 -2.61 -3.84
CA ILE A 75 4.74 -1.42 -3.10
C ILE A 75 4.19 -0.41 -4.10
N SER A 76 3.08 0.24 -3.75
CA SER A 76 2.53 1.36 -4.52
C SER A 76 2.23 2.52 -3.58
N PHE A 77 2.43 3.74 -4.05
CA PHE A 77 2.07 4.93 -3.28
C PHE A 77 1.60 6.07 -4.18
N SER A 78 0.69 6.89 -3.66
CA SER A 78 0.20 8.08 -4.35
C SER A 78 0.67 9.33 -3.63
N ALA A 79 1.19 10.28 -4.40
CA ALA A 79 1.59 11.59 -3.92
C ALA A 79 0.62 12.67 -4.42
N ASN A 80 0.37 13.68 -3.59
CA ASN A 80 -0.41 14.86 -4.01
C ASN A 80 0.45 15.84 -4.83
N GLU A 81 -0.14 16.93 -5.33
CA GLU A 81 0.58 17.95 -6.12
C GLU A 81 1.77 18.61 -5.38
N ALA A 82 1.81 18.55 -4.05
CA ALA A 82 2.94 19.03 -3.26
C ALA A 82 4.07 17.97 -3.12
N GLY A 83 3.92 16.81 -3.74
CA GLY A 83 4.85 15.69 -3.68
C GLY A 83 4.75 14.86 -2.40
N ASN A 84 3.79 15.12 -1.50
CA ASN A 84 3.67 14.37 -0.26
C ASN A 84 2.94 13.06 -0.50
N ILE A 85 3.48 11.95 -0.01
CA ILE A 85 2.84 10.64 -0.03
C ILE A 85 1.60 10.66 0.86
N VAL A 86 0.43 10.38 0.29
CA VAL A 86 -0.86 10.42 0.98
C VAL A 86 -1.56 9.07 1.04
N SER A 87 -1.07 8.08 0.30
CA SER A 87 -1.61 6.72 0.29
C SER A 87 -0.48 5.71 0.05
N LEU A 88 -0.56 4.57 0.72
CA LEU A 88 0.35 3.43 0.59
C LEU A 88 -0.46 2.15 0.38
N CYS A 89 -0.02 1.31 -0.54
CA CYS A 89 -0.56 -0.02 -0.81
C CYS A 89 0.59 -1.01 -1.04
N CYS A 90 0.36 -2.29 -0.74
CA CYS A 90 1.21 -3.39 -1.17
C CYS A 90 0.36 -4.56 -1.67
N GLU A 91 0.95 -5.31 -2.58
CA GLU A 91 0.42 -6.57 -3.13
C GLU A 91 1.56 -7.59 -3.27
N PRO A 92 1.30 -8.88 -3.50
CA PRO A 92 2.36 -9.83 -3.81
C PRO A 92 3.18 -9.33 -5.02
N PRO A 93 4.53 -9.39 -5.01
CA PRO A 93 5.37 -10.25 -4.17
C PRO A 93 5.83 -9.68 -2.82
N TYR A 94 5.27 -8.57 -2.33
CA TYR A 94 5.61 -8.07 -0.99
C TYR A 94 5.28 -9.12 0.09
N THR A 95 6.21 -9.35 1.01
CA THR A 95 6.11 -10.42 2.03
C THR A 95 6.03 -9.90 3.46
N GLY A 96 6.16 -8.58 3.63
CA GLY A 96 6.00 -7.92 4.91
C GLY A 96 4.59 -8.09 5.48
N ARG A 97 4.49 -7.94 6.81
CA ARG A 97 3.27 -8.22 7.58
C ARG A 97 2.95 -7.06 8.50
N PHE A 98 1.67 -6.79 8.78
CA PHE A 98 1.31 -6.00 9.96
C PHE A 98 0.90 -6.92 11.11
N ASP A 99 1.32 -6.56 12.31
CA ASP A 99 1.09 -7.33 13.54
C ASP A 99 1.52 -8.81 13.41
N LYS A 100 2.50 -9.07 12.54
CA LYS A 100 3.05 -10.40 12.19
C LYS A 100 2.02 -11.43 11.67
N ARG A 101 0.75 -11.04 11.49
CA ARG A 101 -0.37 -11.94 11.20
C ARG A 101 -0.88 -11.80 9.78
N PHE A 102 -0.88 -10.58 9.26
CA PHE A 102 -1.65 -10.20 8.07
C PHE A 102 -0.70 -9.65 7.00
N TYR A 103 -0.87 -10.10 5.76
CA TYR A 103 0.01 -9.83 4.62
C TYR A 103 -0.81 -9.79 3.32
N PRO A 104 -0.32 -9.10 2.28
CA PRO A 104 -0.94 -9.16 0.95
C PRO A 104 -0.95 -10.58 0.39
N GLY A 105 -2.05 -10.99 -0.24
CA GLY A 105 -2.26 -12.35 -0.76
C GLY A 105 -2.77 -13.35 0.28
N ILE A 106 -3.23 -12.88 1.45
CA ILE A 106 -3.86 -13.71 2.47
C ILE A 106 -5.25 -14.18 2.02
N THR A 107 -5.65 -15.40 2.39
CA THR A 107 -7.01 -15.88 2.07
C THR A 107 -8.04 -15.50 3.13
N ALA A 108 -9.32 -15.51 2.76
CA ALA A 108 -10.42 -15.27 3.69
C ALA A 108 -10.41 -16.28 4.84
N GLY A 109 -10.16 -17.56 4.57
CA GLY A 109 -10.04 -18.60 5.60
C GLY A 109 -8.91 -18.30 6.61
N GLU A 110 -7.76 -17.84 6.13
CA GLU A 110 -6.65 -17.42 6.99
C GLU A 110 -7.01 -16.18 7.82
N ILE A 111 -7.71 -15.20 7.25
CA ILE A 111 -8.21 -14.04 7.97
C ILE A 111 -9.17 -14.47 9.09
N LYS A 112 -10.16 -15.33 8.78
CA LYS A 112 -11.13 -15.84 9.77
C LYS A 112 -10.43 -16.54 10.94
N ALA A 113 -9.37 -17.29 10.65
CA ALA A 113 -8.60 -18.01 11.67
C ALA A 113 -7.70 -17.09 12.54
N ARG A 114 -7.24 -15.96 12.02
CA ARG A 114 -6.21 -15.11 12.65
C ARG A 114 -6.72 -13.81 13.25
N SER A 115 -7.90 -13.35 12.84
CA SER A 115 -8.52 -12.12 13.34
C SER A 115 -9.68 -12.43 14.29
N LYS A 116 -9.93 -11.50 15.22
CA LYS A 116 -11.04 -11.53 16.18
C LYS A 116 -12.28 -10.87 15.62
N ARG A 117 -12.13 -9.88 14.71
CA ARG A 117 -13.23 -9.13 14.10
C ARG A 117 -12.91 -8.78 12.66
N GLN A 118 -13.94 -8.80 11.82
CA GLN A 118 -13.91 -8.38 10.42
C GLN A 118 -15.07 -7.42 10.18
N GLU A 119 -14.78 -6.24 9.65
CA GLU A 119 -15.76 -5.19 9.40
C GLU A 119 -15.61 -4.69 7.95
N LEU A 120 -16.73 -4.60 7.22
CA LEU A 120 -16.75 -4.06 5.87
C LEU A 120 -17.07 -2.56 5.94
N VAL A 121 -16.18 -1.74 5.40
CA VAL A 121 -16.30 -0.27 5.45
C VAL A 121 -15.95 0.30 4.08
N GLY A 122 -16.97 0.79 3.36
CA GLY A 122 -16.77 1.52 2.11
C GLY A 122 -16.00 0.76 1.02
N GLY A 123 -16.20 -0.56 0.90
CA GLY A 123 -15.47 -1.40 -0.06
C GLY A 123 -14.12 -1.92 0.45
N TYR A 124 -13.84 -1.76 1.74
CA TYR A 124 -12.63 -2.27 2.38
C TYR A 124 -12.94 -3.21 3.54
N LEU A 125 -12.02 -4.13 3.80
CA LEU A 125 -12.03 -5.03 4.94
C LEU A 125 -11.11 -4.52 6.05
N VAL A 126 -11.70 -4.21 7.20
CA VAL A 126 -11.02 -3.80 8.42
C VAL A 126 -10.93 -4.97 9.39
N LEU A 127 -9.73 -5.27 9.87
CA LEU A 127 -9.48 -6.36 10.81
C LEU A 127 -9.23 -5.81 12.22
N ASP A 128 -9.80 -6.48 13.22
CA ASP A 128 -9.56 -6.20 14.64
C ASP A 128 -9.76 -4.72 15.05
N ARG A 129 -10.64 -3.99 14.34
CA ARG A 129 -10.89 -2.54 14.50
C ARG A 129 -9.67 -1.66 14.24
N ASN A 130 -8.72 -2.13 13.45
CA ASN A 130 -7.58 -1.35 13.00
C ASN A 130 -7.91 -0.64 11.68
N TYR A 131 -8.40 0.60 11.76
CA TYR A 131 -8.72 1.43 10.58
C TYR A 131 -7.50 2.05 9.91
N LEU A 132 -6.29 1.69 10.35
CA LEU A 132 -5.03 2.21 9.85
C LEU A 132 -4.28 1.23 8.93
N ALA A 133 -4.75 -0.01 8.84
CA ALA A 133 -4.32 -1.01 7.86
C ALA A 133 -5.52 -1.87 7.45
N TYR A 134 -5.85 -1.91 6.16
CA TYR A 134 -7.08 -2.49 5.66
C TYR A 134 -6.87 -3.08 4.27
N TYR A 135 -7.69 -4.07 3.89
CA TYR A 135 -7.62 -4.68 2.57
C TYR A 135 -8.68 -4.08 1.65
N ALA A 136 -8.36 -3.89 0.37
CA ALA A 136 -9.40 -3.68 -0.62
C ALA A 136 -10.19 -4.98 -0.80
N MET A 137 -11.50 -4.85 -1.04
CA MET A 137 -12.29 -5.99 -1.49
C MET A 137 -11.83 -6.40 -2.90
N PRO A 138 -11.67 -7.70 -3.19
CA PRO A 138 -11.38 -8.16 -4.54
C PRO A 138 -12.49 -7.76 -5.52
N ASP A 139 -12.10 -7.32 -6.73
CA ASP A 139 -13.01 -6.73 -7.73
C ASP A 139 -14.19 -7.62 -8.13
N GLU A 140 -14.04 -8.94 -8.08
CA GLU A 140 -15.07 -9.91 -8.49
C GLU A 140 -16.08 -10.26 -7.38
N ILE A 141 -16.02 -9.57 -6.24
CA ILE A 141 -16.82 -9.89 -5.06
C ILE A 141 -17.77 -8.73 -4.74
N ASP A 142 -19.02 -8.85 -5.16
CA ASP A 142 -20.06 -7.84 -4.95
C ASP A 142 -21.33 -8.34 -4.24
N ASP A 143 -21.56 -9.66 -4.17
CA ASP A 143 -22.80 -10.26 -3.62
C ASP A 143 -22.56 -11.02 -2.31
N PHE A 144 -22.35 -10.29 -1.21
CA PHE A 144 -22.27 -10.87 0.14
C PHE A 144 -22.68 -9.87 1.22
N ASP A 145 -23.39 -10.35 2.25
CA ASP A 145 -23.87 -9.51 3.36
C ASP A 145 -22.82 -9.38 4.47
N ARG A 146 -22.02 -10.42 4.69
CA ARG A 146 -21.02 -10.49 5.77
C ARG A 146 -19.75 -11.18 5.29
N PHE A 147 -18.62 -10.76 5.84
CA PHE A 147 -17.32 -11.40 5.57
C PHE A 147 -17.31 -12.92 5.86
N SER A 148 -18.14 -13.38 6.80
CA SER A 148 -18.29 -14.82 7.09
C SER A 148 -18.79 -15.65 5.92
N ASP A 149 -19.45 -15.01 4.96
CA ASP A 149 -20.15 -15.66 3.86
C ASP A 149 -19.23 -15.92 2.66
N LEU A 150 -18.03 -15.33 2.66
CA LEU A 150 -17.02 -15.56 1.63
C LEU A 150 -16.44 -16.97 1.70
N ASP A 151 -16.14 -17.56 0.55
CA ASP A 151 -15.37 -18.80 0.47
C ASP A 151 -13.94 -18.61 1.01
N ASP A 152 -13.40 -19.66 1.65
CA ASP A 152 -12.12 -19.57 2.37
C ASP A 152 -10.90 -19.35 1.46
N ASP A 153 -11.04 -19.63 0.16
CA ASP A 153 -9.99 -19.49 -0.87
C ASP A 153 -10.00 -18.11 -1.55
N VAL A 154 -10.98 -17.25 -1.27
CA VAL A 154 -10.96 -15.83 -1.68
C VAL A 154 -9.67 -15.17 -1.20
N VAL A 155 -8.93 -14.54 -2.11
CA VAL A 155 -7.61 -13.94 -1.83
C VAL A 155 -7.71 -12.42 -1.76
N PHE A 156 -7.16 -11.83 -0.70
CA PHE A 156 -7.03 -10.39 -0.51
C PHE A 156 -5.61 -9.95 -0.84
N ASN A 157 -5.39 -9.49 -2.07
CA ASN A 157 -4.06 -9.10 -2.55
C ASN A 157 -3.64 -7.72 -2.05
N GLU A 158 -4.51 -6.73 -2.14
CA GLU A 158 -4.15 -5.34 -1.87
C GLU A 158 -4.36 -4.96 -0.41
N LEU A 159 -3.27 -4.53 0.24
CA LEU A 159 -3.26 -4.10 1.63
C LEU A 159 -2.77 -2.66 1.71
N TYR A 160 -3.63 -1.80 2.24
CA TYR A 160 -3.42 -0.36 2.35
C TYR A 160 -2.99 0.06 3.75
N VAL A 161 -2.15 1.09 3.82
CA VAL A 161 -1.85 1.84 5.04
C VAL A 161 -2.32 3.28 4.87
N GLY A 162 -3.14 3.74 5.80
CA GLY A 162 -3.79 5.06 5.71
C GLY A 162 -4.61 5.38 6.96
N ASN A 163 -5.64 6.19 6.77
CA ASN A 163 -6.67 6.43 7.78
C ASN A 163 -8.06 6.30 7.15
N LEU A 164 -8.75 5.19 7.43
CA LEU A 164 -10.09 4.89 6.92
C LEU A 164 -11.23 5.48 7.79
N ALA A 165 -10.90 6.16 8.90
CA ALA A 165 -11.85 6.70 9.88
C ALA A 165 -12.15 8.20 9.68
#